data_AF-A0A0Q8N8V9-F1
#
_entry.id   AF-A0A0Q8N8V9-F1
#
_cell.length_a   1.000
_cell.length_b   1.000
_cell.length_c   1.000
_cell.angle_alpha   90.00
_cell.angle_beta   90.00
_cell.angle_gamma   90.00
#
_symmetry.space_group_name_H-M   'P 1'
#
loop_
_entity.id
_entity.type
_entity.pdbx_description
1 polymer ?
#
loop_
_entity_poly.entity_id
_entity_poly.type
_entity_poly.pdbx_seq_one_letter_code
_entity_poly.pdbx_strand_id
1 'polypeptide(L)'
;MNIKLQTLLAATAFLFFACNDKKTIETQETPAVDKTAAVENDTIEEESAPRKESINLFTVMQKDSSDIAFVSLSDIYPIGDEKDTLALPNLEKLEKNDAEYFTFDKIYRKRFLSKTNISENDSVFILDYAKNKLASFAVKNLKTAAMLNGYSSSDDIPYHNFDYMIGFEINKKFLNGFSEYYRDALVYVGKENPFSKERLKPIAWKKIAKKDYPSKTMKNEDRVLLKNTVAGNTYLFKTDSYNYFLQDYLDDHKIIYARRLLVADSKTAAIIIEKLYSQSEGTSPAPLNYEDGPDANQWTGKLFKDKPQVVFGFLYESFGCPGISIIDKSNEEIYLQCDNRH
;
A
#
# COMPACT_ATOMS: atom_id res chain seq x y z
N MET A 1 -37.70 -36.67 41.31
CA MET A 1 -38.34 -35.35 41.15
C MET A 1 -37.39 -34.54 40.25
N ASN A 2 -37.32 -34.79 38.94
CA ASN A 2 -38.14 -34.20 37.84
C ASN A 2 -38.24 -32.67 38.00
N ILE A 3 -37.81 -31.79 37.08
CA ILE A 3 -38.06 -31.67 35.62
C ILE A 3 -36.96 -30.76 35.00
N LYS A 4 -36.08 -31.19 34.08
CA LYS A 4 -36.04 -31.03 32.59
C LYS A 4 -36.64 -29.75 31.94
N LEU A 5 -35.80 -28.96 31.25
CA LEU A 5 -36.12 -28.26 29.97
C LEU A 5 -34.78 -27.78 29.35
N GLN A 6 -34.08 -28.53 28.49
CA GLN A 6 -34.25 -28.74 27.03
C GLN A 6 -34.36 -27.49 26.13
N THR A 7 -33.22 -27.22 25.47
CA THR A 7 -33.00 -26.94 24.02
C THR A 7 -33.66 -25.74 23.32
N LEU A 8 -32.82 -24.94 22.64
CA LEU A 8 -32.95 -24.75 21.19
C LEU A 8 -31.59 -24.45 20.53
N LEU A 9 -31.13 -25.39 19.72
CA LEU A 9 -30.10 -25.24 18.69
C LEU A 9 -30.85 -25.00 17.37
N ALA A 10 -30.40 -24.05 16.55
CA ALA A 10 -30.81 -23.98 15.15
C ALA A 10 -29.65 -23.47 14.28
N ALA A 11 -29.06 -24.38 13.52
CA ALA A 11 -28.53 -24.09 12.18
C ALA A 11 -29.75 -23.79 11.26
N THR A 12 -29.68 -23.12 10.12
CA THR A 12 -28.94 -23.49 8.90
C THR A 12 -29.31 -22.49 7.77
N ALA A 13 -28.45 -22.42 6.76
CA ALA A 13 -28.74 -22.30 5.31
C ALA A 13 -28.95 -20.92 4.64
N PHE A 14 -28.01 -20.65 3.71
CA PHE A 14 -28.14 -19.84 2.50
C PHE A 14 -29.38 -20.22 1.68
N LEU A 15 -30.08 -19.21 1.14
CA LEU A 15 -30.84 -19.34 -0.11
C LEU A 15 -30.71 -18.07 -0.94
N PHE A 16 -30.16 -18.26 -2.14
CA PHE A 16 -30.28 -17.38 -3.29
C PHE A 16 -31.77 -17.25 -3.68
N PHE A 17 -32.22 -16.03 -3.97
CA PHE A 17 -33.39 -15.84 -4.83
C PHE A 17 -33.02 -14.90 -5.97
N ALA A 18 -32.87 -15.51 -7.15
CA ALA A 18 -33.01 -14.88 -8.44
C ALA A 18 -34.49 -14.56 -8.68
N CYS A 19 -34.81 -13.34 -9.09
CA CYS A 19 -36.08 -13.03 -9.72
C CYS A 19 -35.89 -13.08 -11.23
N ASN A 20 -36.51 -14.10 -11.83
CA ASN A 20 -36.60 -14.35 -13.26
C ASN A 20 -38.08 -14.18 -13.61
N ASP A 21 -38.48 -13.01 -14.10
CA ASP A 21 -39.79 -12.84 -14.73
C ASP A 21 -39.62 -12.78 -16.25
N LYS A 22 -39.90 -13.91 -16.88
CA LYS A 22 -40.16 -14.00 -18.32
C LYS A 22 -41.56 -13.46 -18.60
N LYS A 23 -41.67 -12.54 -19.56
CA LYS A 23 -42.78 -12.54 -20.53
C LYS A 23 -42.37 -11.92 -21.87
N THR A 24 -42.26 -12.83 -22.84
CA THR A 24 -42.68 -12.78 -24.25
C THR A 24 -42.06 -11.76 -25.21
N ILE A 25 -41.42 -12.33 -26.23
CA ILE A 25 -40.86 -11.71 -27.44
C ILE A 25 -42.00 -11.44 -28.43
N GLU A 26 -42.08 -10.20 -28.94
CA GLU A 26 -42.60 -9.91 -30.28
C GLU A 26 -41.49 -9.29 -31.12
N THR A 27 -41.34 -9.84 -32.32
CA THR A 27 -40.30 -9.52 -33.31
C THR A 27 -40.67 -8.27 -34.08
N GLN A 28 -39.80 -7.25 -34.11
CA GLN A 28 -39.80 -6.23 -35.19
C GLN A 28 -38.38 -5.77 -35.55
N GLU A 29 -38.04 -6.10 -36.79
CA GLU A 29 -37.18 -5.48 -37.80
C GLU A 29 -36.01 -4.56 -37.40
N THR A 30 -34.85 -4.91 -37.94
CA THR A 30 -33.60 -4.13 -37.99
C THR A 30 -33.76 -2.85 -38.82
N PRO A 31 -33.16 -1.73 -38.39
CA PRO A 31 -32.56 -0.80 -39.35
C PRO A 31 -31.06 -0.57 -39.10
N ALA A 32 -30.35 -0.67 -40.23
CA ALA A 32 -29.08 -0.07 -40.63
C ALA A 32 -28.19 0.67 -39.62
N VAL A 33 -26.93 0.24 -39.64
CA VAL A 33 -25.71 0.93 -39.21
C VAL A 33 -25.69 2.39 -39.69
N ASP A 34 -25.51 3.32 -38.76
CA ASP A 34 -24.95 4.63 -39.07
C ASP A 34 -23.61 4.81 -38.35
N LYS A 35 -22.60 5.09 -39.15
CA LYS A 35 -21.19 5.22 -38.77
C LYS A 35 -20.94 6.63 -38.25
N THR A 36 -20.84 6.80 -36.94
CA THR A 36 -19.90 7.74 -36.30
C THR A 36 -20.01 7.62 -34.79
N ALA A 37 -19.21 6.75 -34.19
CA ALA A 37 -18.83 6.87 -32.80
C ALA A 37 -17.32 7.09 -32.79
N ALA A 38 -16.93 8.33 -32.49
CA ALA A 38 -15.55 8.67 -32.18
C ALA A 38 -15.15 7.84 -30.96
N VAL A 39 -14.07 7.07 -31.12
CA VAL A 39 -13.41 6.37 -30.03
C VAL A 39 -12.81 7.44 -29.13
N GLU A 40 -13.41 7.64 -27.96
CA GLU A 40 -12.85 8.41 -26.87
C GLU A 40 -11.71 7.55 -26.29
N ASN A 41 -10.48 7.84 -26.71
CA ASN A 41 -9.29 7.22 -26.13
C ASN A 41 -9.20 7.69 -24.68
N ASP A 42 -9.27 6.72 -23.76
CA ASP A 42 -8.86 6.89 -22.37
C ASP A 42 -7.47 7.53 -22.34
N THR A 43 -7.38 8.63 -21.60
CA THR A 43 -6.18 9.43 -21.52
C THR A 43 -5.22 8.70 -20.60
N ILE A 44 -4.25 8.00 -21.21
CA ILE A 44 -3.06 7.50 -20.54
C ILE A 44 -2.44 8.68 -19.79
N GLU A 45 -2.30 8.55 -18.47
CA GLU A 45 -1.59 9.51 -17.64
C GLU A 45 -0.23 9.83 -18.26
N GLU A 46 0.05 11.13 -18.45
CA GLU A 46 1.36 11.57 -18.91
C GLU A 46 2.42 11.04 -17.93
N GLU A 47 3.31 10.23 -18.49
CA GLU A 47 4.53 9.72 -17.88
C GLU A 47 5.36 10.90 -17.36
N SER A 48 5.19 11.22 -16.07
CA SER A 48 6.15 12.09 -15.36
C SER A 48 7.52 11.46 -15.53
N ALA A 49 8.52 12.25 -15.96
CA ALA A 49 9.90 11.83 -16.13
C ALA A 49 10.34 10.75 -15.11
N PRO A 50 11.15 9.74 -15.50
CA PRO A 50 11.42 8.57 -14.68
C PRO A 50 11.79 8.97 -13.26
N ARG A 51 10.93 8.57 -12.31
CA ARG A 51 11.03 8.93 -10.90
C ARG A 51 12.38 8.45 -10.40
N LYS A 52 13.24 9.36 -9.96
CA LYS A 52 14.55 9.02 -9.39
C LYS A 52 14.34 8.54 -7.96
N GLU A 53 13.88 7.32 -7.80
CA GLU A 53 13.74 6.70 -6.48
C GLU A 53 15.13 6.52 -5.86
N SER A 54 15.36 7.17 -4.72
CA SER A 54 16.65 7.12 -4.04
C SER A 54 16.82 5.89 -3.15
N ILE A 55 15.74 5.16 -2.89
CA ILE A 55 15.68 4.00 -2.01
C ILE A 55 14.44 3.16 -2.31
N ASN A 56 14.60 1.83 -2.31
CA ASN A 56 13.50 0.87 -2.43
C ASN A 56 13.09 0.43 -1.02
N LEU A 57 11.83 0.67 -0.65
CA LEU A 57 11.25 0.22 0.62
C LEU A 57 10.18 -0.82 0.36
N PHE A 58 10.18 -1.91 1.11
CA PHE A 58 9.20 -2.99 1.00
C PHE A 58 8.39 -3.12 2.28
N THR A 59 7.37 -3.95 2.26
CA THR A 59 6.53 -4.26 3.42
C THR A 59 6.79 -5.69 3.92
N VAL A 60 6.26 -5.98 5.11
CA VAL A 60 6.25 -7.35 5.65
C VAL A 60 4.85 -7.90 5.54
N MET A 61 4.71 -9.03 4.86
CA MET A 61 3.46 -9.76 4.70
C MET A 61 3.41 -10.92 5.70
N GLN A 62 2.21 -11.20 6.21
CA GLN A 62 1.98 -12.39 7.01
C GLN A 62 1.62 -13.56 6.08
N LYS A 63 2.27 -14.71 6.26
CA LYS A 63 1.80 -15.98 5.68
C LYS A 63 0.95 -16.72 6.72
N ASP A 64 -0.37 -16.70 6.55
CA ASP A 64 -1.40 -17.44 7.31
C ASP A 64 -1.06 -17.72 8.79
N SER A 65 -1.41 -18.91 9.27
CA SER A 65 -1.11 -19.45 10.60
C SER A 65 0.34 -19.97 10.75
N SER A 66 1.19 -19.78 9.73
CA SER A 66 2.57 -20.25 9.76
C SER A 66 3.46 -19.38 10.68
N ASP A 67 4.64 -19.86 11.04
CA ASP A 67 5.67 -19.07 11.74
C ASP A 67 6.46 -18.14 10.79
N ILE A 68 6.00 -17.95 9.55
CA ILE A 68 6.69 -17.23 8.49
C ILE A 68 6.01 -15.88 8.21
N ALA A 69 6.80 -14.82 8.30
CA ALA A 69 6.56 -13.56 7.63
C ALA A 69 7.35 -13.55 6.32
N PHE A 70 6.84 -12.82 5.32
CA PHE A 70 7.41 -12.79 4.00
C PHE A 70 7.68 -11.35 3.59
N VAL A 71 8.85 -11.09 3.01
CA VAL A 71 9.16 -9.81 2.36
C VAL A 71 9.19 -10.10 0.88
N SER A 72 8.25 -9.54 0.12
CA SER A 72 8.29 -9.63 -1.33
C SER A 72 9.28 -8.61 -1.90
N LEU A 73 10.03 -9.02 -2.92
CA LEU A 73 10.93 -8.17 -3.69
C LEU A 73 10.60 -8.24 -5.19
N SER A 74 9.39 -8.68 -5.53
CA SER A 74 8.98 -8.89 -6.93
C SER A 74 9.03 -7.61 -7.76
N ASP A 75 8.76 -6.43 -7.19
CA ASP A 75 8.79 -5.16 -7.94
C ASP A 75 10.19 -4.83 -8.49
N ILE A 76 11.24 -5.34 -7.85
CA ILE A 76 12.63 -5.16 -8.31
C ILE A 76 13.22 -6.43 -8.94
N TYR A 77 12.43 -7.50 -9.05
CA TYR A 77 12.83 -8.76 -9.64
C TYR A 77 12.05 -9.00 -10.94
N PRO A 78 12.70 -9.16 -12.10
CA PRO A 78 12.01 -9.28 -13.39
C PRO A 78 11.39 -10.66 -13.60
N ILE A 79 10.39 -11.00 -12.80
CA ILE A 79 9.72 -12.31 -12.78
C ILE A 79 8.93 -12.60 -14.07
N GLY A 80 8.45 -11.55 -14.74
CA GLY A 80 7.66 -11.64 -15.97
C GLY A 80 8.47 -11.91 -17.25
N ASP A 81 9.81 -12.02 -17.17
CA ASP A 81 10.62 -12.41 -18.33
C ASP A 81 10.51 -13.93 -18.56
N GLU A 82 9.57 -14.35 -19.40
CA GLU A 82 9.34 -15.77 -19.73
C GLU A 82 10.57 -16.46 -20.36
N LYS A 83 11.53 -15.68 -20.88
CA LYS A 83 12.80 -16.23 -21.40
C LYS A 83 13.77 -16.59 -20.28
N ASP A 84 13.55 -16.09 -19.06
CA ASP A 84 14.34 -16.41 -17.89
C ASP A 84 13.86 -17.70 -17.24
N THR A 85 14.32 -18.83 -17.79
CA THR A 85 14.01 -20.17 -17.24
C THR A 85 14.62 -20.43 -15.86
N LEU A 86 15.43 -19.51 -15.34
CA LEU A 86 15.96 -19.53 -13.98
C LEU A 86 15.22 -18.56 -13.05
N ALA A 87 14.12 -17.94 -13.51
CA ALA A 87 13.30 -17.07 -12.66
C ALA A 87 12.57 -17.87 -11.57
N LEU A 88 12.02 -19.02 -11.96
CA LEU A 88 11.29 -19.98 -11.15
C LEU A 88 11.61 -21.42 -11.61
N PRO A 89 11.46 -22.43 -10.75
CA PRO A 89 11.53 -23.83 -11.17
C PRO A 89 10.35 -24.19 -12.08
N ASN A 90 10.42 -25.37 -12.71
CA ASN A 90 9.32 -25.87 -13.53
C ASN A 90 8.06 -26.07 -12.66
N LEU A 91 7.09 -25.18 -12.82
CA LEU A 91 5.85 -25.11 -12.05
C LEU A 91 4.88 -26.26 -12.36
N GLU A 92 4.92 -26.85 -13.56
CA GLU A 92 4.07 -27.99 -13.94
C GLU A 92 4.37 -29.26 -13.13
N LYS A 93 5.54 -29.29 -12.49
CA LYS A 93 6.00 -30.43 -11.66
C LYS A 93 5.70 -30.24 -10.18
N LEU A 94 5.15 -29.09 -9.77
CA LEU A 94 4.84 -28.84 -8.37
C LEU A 94 3.50 -29.50 -8.00
N GLU A 95 3.49 -30.21 -6.89
CA GLU A 95 2.23 -30.66 -6.29
C GLU A 95 1.47 -29.44 -5.73
N LYS A 96 0.14 -29.55 -5.63
CA LYS A 96 -0.74 -28.45 -5.22
C LYS A 96 -0.30 -27.72 -3.94
N ASN A 97 0.08 -28.49 -2.90
CA ASN A 97 0.51 -27.92 -1.63
C ASN A 97 1.89 -27.25 -1.70
N ASP A 98 2.78 -27.78 -2.54
CA ASP A 98 4.13 -27.23 -2.74
C ASP A 98 4.10 -25.96 -3.58
N ALA A 99 3.07 -25.79 -4.42
CA ALA A 99 2.85 -24.61 -5.23
C ALA A 99 2.44 -23.38 -4.42
N GLU A 100 1.82 -23.53 -3.25
CA GLU A 100 1.48 -22.38 -2.41
C GLU A 100 2.72 -21.63 -1.89
N TYR A 101 3.79 -22.39 -1.62
CA TYR A 101 5.02 -21.87 -1.07
C TYR A 101 6.17 -22.86 -1.23
N PHE A 102 7.29 -22.41 -1.78
CA PHE A 102 8.51 -23.21 -1.84
C PHE A 102 9.78 -22.36 -1.75
N THR A 103 10.85 -22.98 -1.22
CA THR A 103 12.16 -22.33 -1.10
C THR A 103 13.02 -22.57 -2.33
N PHE A 104 13.79 -21.57 -2.73
CA PHE A 104 14.71 -21.66 -3.84
C PHE A 104 15.94 -22.50 -3.48
N ASP A 105 16.35 -23.35 -4.41
CA ASP A 105 17.67 -23.95 -4.38
C ASP A 105 18.77 -22.92 -4.71
N LYS A 106 20.03 -23.37 -4.74
CA LYS A 106 21.18 -22.50 -4.97
C LYS A 106 21.17 -21.80 -6.34
N ILE A 107 20.65 -22.43 -7.40
CA ILE A 107 20.71 -21.84 -8.75
C ILE A 107 19.68 -20.73 -8.89
N TYR A 108 18.44 -20.95 -8.44
CA TYR A 108 17.39 -19.93 -8.48
C TYR A 108 17.71 -18.78 -7.51
N ARG A 109 18.23 -19.06 -6.32
CA ARG A 109 18.68 -18.01 -5.38
C ARG A 109 19.76 -17.13 -5.99
N LYS A 110 20.77 -17.72 -6.62
CA LYS A 110 21.85 -16.96 -7.26
C LYS A 110 21.30 -16.05 -8.37
N ARG A 111 20.31 -16.54 -9.14
CA ARG A 111 19.63 -15.75 -10.16
C ARG A 111 18.87 -14.57 -9.54
N PHE A 112 18.06 -14.85 -8.51
CA PHE A 112 17.31 -13.84 -7.75
C PHE A 112 18.20 -12.70 -7.22
N LEU A 113 19.25 -13.04 -6.49
CA LEU A 113 20.19 -12.06 -5.93
C LEU A 113 20.90 -11.24 -7.02
N SER A 114 21.31 -11.89 -8.11
CA SER A 114 21.96 -11.21 -9.23
C SER A 114 21.04 -10.22 -9.94
N LYS A 115 19.75 -10.53 -10.07
CA LYS A 115 18.79 -9.70 -10.80
C LYS A 115 18.25 -8.54 -9.98
N THR A 116 18.21 -8.69 -8.66
CA THR A 116 17.83 -7.63 -7.72
C THR A 116 19.02 -6.75 -7.30
N ASN A 117 20.24 -7.07 -7.74
CA ASN A 117 21.49 -6.42 -7.31
C ASN A 117 21.71 -6.49 -5.79
N ILE A 118 21.26 -7.59 -5.17
CA ILE A 118 21.44 -7.87 -3.74
C ILE A 118 22.62 -8.82 -3.56
N SER A 119 23.48 -8.54 -2.60
CA SER A 119 24.63 -9.37 -2.23
C SER A 119 24.31 -10.28 -1.05
N GLU A 120 24.96 -11.44 -0.99
CA GLU A 120 24.95 -12.31 0.21
C GLU A 120 25.54 -11.61 1.45
N ASN A 121 26.34 -10.56 1.26
CA ASN A 121 26.89 -9.74 2.34
C ASN A 121 25.96 -8.61 2.80
N ASP A 122 24.85 -8.38 2.12
CA ASP A 122 23.87 -7.38 2.52
C ASP A 122 23.05 -7.87 3.72
N SER A 123 22.22 -6.98 4.25
CA SER A 123 21.26 -7.28 5.30
C SER A 123 19.86 -6.80 4.92
N VAL A 124 18.86 -7.53 5.41
CA VAL A 124 17.46 -7.11 5.44
C VAL A 124 17.23 -6.40 6.77
N PHE A 125 16.84 -5.13 6.71
CA PHE A 125 16.49 -4.29 7.85
C PHE A 125 14.98 -4.11 7.88
N ILE A 126 14.35 -4.47 8.98
CA ILE A 126 12.89 -4.33 9.17
C ILE A 126 12.67 -3.40 10.36
N LEU A 127 12.13 -2.22 10.09
CA LEU A 127 11.80 -1.20 11.08
C LEU A 127 10.30 -1.17 11.33
N ASP A 128 9.89 -1.40 12.57
CA ASP A 128 8.61 -0.90 13.08
C ASP A 128 8.76 0.58 13.43
N TYR A 129 8.22 1.47 12.61
CA TYR A 129 8.41 2.92 12.80
C TYR A 129 7.54 3.48 13.92
N ALA A 130 6.43 2.80 14.26
CA ALA A 130 5.51 3.20 15.31
C ALA A 130 6.06 2.87 16.70
N LYS A 131 6.85 1.80 16.81
CA LYS A 131 7.49 1.33 18.06
C LYS A 131 9.00 1.60 18.12
N ASN A 132 9.59 2.09 17.02
CA ASN A 132 11.03 2.26 16.85
C ASN A 132 11.81 0.97 17.13
N LYS A 133 11.32 -0.14 16.56
CA LYS A 133 11.92 -1.46 16.74
C LYS A 133 12.55 -1.93 15.44
N LEU A 134 13.84 -2.24 15.49
CA LEU A 134 14.59 -2.70 14.33
C LEU A 134 14.98 -4.16 14.49
N ALA A 135 14.71 -4.96 13.47
CA ALA A 135 15.30 -6.28 13.27
C ALA A 135 16.23 -6.25 12.05
N SER A 136 17.31 -7.02 12.11
CA SER A 136 18.31 -7.09 11.04
C SER A 136 18.71 -8.53 10.81
N PHE A 137 18.78 -8.93 9.53
CA PHE A 137 19.10 -10.30 9.14
C PHE A 137 20.12 -10.27 8.00
N ALA A 138 21.22 -11.01 8.14
CA ALA A 138 22.17 -11.16 7.04
C ALA A 138 21.51 -11.95 5.90
N VAL A 139 21.60 -11.44 4.66
CA VAL A 139 20.96 -12.06 3.49
C VAL A 139 21.37 -13.52 3.34
N LYS A 140 22.67 -13.84 3.51
CA LYS A 140 23.20 -15.22 3.48
C LYS A 140 22.55 -16.22 4.44
N ASN A 141 21.89 -15.75 5.50
CA ASN A 141 21.24 -16.59 6.48
C ASN A 141 19.72 -16.73 6.24
N LEU A 142 19.16 -15.95 5.32
CA LEU A 142 17.75 -16.00 4.96
C LEU A 142 17.54 -16.96 3.80
N LYS A 143 16.40 -17.67 3.82
CA LYS A 143 15.94 -18.43 2.67
C LYS A 143 15.29 -17.48 1.66
N THR A 144 15.57 -17.70 0.39
CA THR A 144 14.78 -17.14 -0.70
C THR A 144 13.62 -18.09 -0.97
N ALA A 145 12.42 -17.56 -1.15
CA ALA A 145 11.23 -18.36 -1.40
C ALA A 145 10.30 -17.67 -2.40
N ALA A 146 9.47 -18.49 -3.03
CA ALA A 146 8.30 -18.05 -3.79
C ALA A 146 7.03 -18.41 -3.01
N MET A 147 6.03 -17.55 -3.11
CA MET A 147 4.72 -17.70 -2.47
C MET A 147 3.65 -17.23 -3.46
N LEU A 148 2.51 -17.91 -3.55
CA LEU A 148 1.39 -17.41 -4.36
C LEU A 148 0.97 -16.00 -3.89
N ASN A 149 0.66 -15.13 -4.85
CA ASN A 149 0.15 -13.79 -4.58
C ASN A 149 -1.33 -13.84 -4.14
N GLY A 150 -1.86 -12.71 -3.65
CA GLY A 150 -3.24 -12.64 -3.12
C GLY A 150 -4.36 -12.83 -4.15
N TYR A 151 -4.04 -12.88 -5.44
CA TYR A 151 -4.96 -13.07 -6.56
C TYR A 151 -4.90 -14.48 -7.17
N SER A 152 -3.98 -15.31 -6.69
CA SER A 152 -3.80 -16.67 -7.18
C SER A 152 -4.07 -17.67 -6.05
N SER A 153 -4.67 -18.80 -6.39
CA SER A 153 -4.96 -19.91 -5.48
C SER A 153 -4.26 -21.18 -5.91
N SER A 154 -4.14 -22.15 -5.01
CA SER A 154 -3.59 -23.47 -5.36
C SER A 154 -4.50 -24.29 -6.28
N ASP A 155 -5.68 -23.77 -6.62
CA ASP A 155 -6.59 -24.37 -7.61
C ASP A 155 -6.41 -23.75 -9.01
N ASP A 156 -5.66 -22.65 -9.15
CA ASP A 156 -5.44 -21.95 -10.41
C ASP A 156 -4.30 -22.57 -11.22
N ILE A 157 -4.50 -23.83 -11.61
CA ILE A 157 -3.59 -24.57 -12.50
C ILE A 157 -3.95 -24.35 -13.98
N PRO A 158 -2.96 -24.24 -14.90
CA PRO A 158 -1.52 -24.23 -14.65
C PRO A 158 -1.03 -22.90 -14.06
N TYR A 159 -0.01 -22.97 -13.21
CA TYR A 159 0.59 -21.77 -12.64
C TYR A 159 1.53 -21.06 -13.62
N HIS A 160 1.52 -19.74 -13.54
CA HIS A 160 2.36 -18.83 -14.29
C HIS A 160 3.32 -18.08 -13.37
N ASN A 161 4.38 -17.50 -13.94
CA ASN A 161 5.35 -16.71 -13.17
C ASN A 161 4.68 -15.55 -12.41
N PHE A 162 3.69 -14.91 -13.03
CA PHE A 162 2.94 -13.81 -12.42
C PHE A 162 2.03 -14.25 -11.26
N ASP A 163 1.89 -15.54 -10.99
CA ASP A 163 1.16 -16.01 -9.81
C ASP A 163 2.00 -15.94 -8.52
N TYR A 164 3.32 -15.77 -8.64
CA TYR A 164 4.23 -15.86 -7.51
C TYR A 164 4.84 -14.53 -7.10
N MET A 165 4.85 -14.26 -5.80
CA MET A 165 5.71 -13.30 -5.15
C MET A 165 7.04 -13.96 -4.78
N ILE A 166 8.17 -13.27 -4.98
CA ILE A 166 9.50 -13.82 -4.69
C ILE A 166 10.26 -12.88 -3.75
N GLY A 167 10.85 -13.46 -2.71
CA GLY A 167 11.62 -12.69 -1.76
C GLY A 167 12.16 -13.52 -0.61
N PHE A 168 12.18 -12.95 0.59
CA PHE A 168 12.83 -13.56 1.75
C PHE A 168 11.82 -14.07 2.79
N GLU A 169 12.09 -15.28 3.30
CA GLU A 169 11.43 -15.85 4.47
C GLU A 169 11.99 -15.22 5.75
N ILE A 170 11.12 -14.70 6.61
CA ILE A 170 11.47 -14.17 7.94
C ILE A 170 10.70 -14.95 9.00
N ASN A 171 11.40 -15.52 9.99
CA ASN A 171 10.71 -16.20 11.09
C ASN A 171 10.06 -15.17 12.03
N LYS A 172 8.74 -15.26 12.23
CA LYS A 172 7.92 -14.33 13.02
C LYS A 172 8.43 -14.16 14.45
N LYS A 173 9.07 -15.17 15.05
CA LYS A 173 9.62 -15.08 16.41
C LYS A 173 10.68 -13.99 16.57
N PHE A 174 11.38 -13.63 15.49
CA PHE A 174 12.38 -12.55 15.50
C PHE A 174 11.75 -11.16 15.36
N LEU A 175 10.45 -11.10 15.05
CA LEU A 175 9.64 -9.89 14.97
C LEU A 175 8.73 -9.71 16.20
N ASN A 176 8.98 -10.46 17.28
CA ASN A 176 8.23 -10.32 18.53
C ASN A 176 8.20 -8.86 19.00
N GLY A 177 7.01 -8.33 19.29
CA GLY A 177 6.83 -6.96 19.76
C GLY A 177 6.71 -5.90 18.67
N PHE A 178 6.78 -6.28 17.39
CA PHE A 178 6.32 -5.44 16.27
C PHE A 178 4.80 -5.21 16.37
N SER A 179 4.28 -4.21 15.67
CA SER A 179 2.85 -3.94 15.51
C SER A 179 2.13 -5.13 14.90
N GLU A 180 0.85 -5.26 15.24
CA GLU A 180 0.00 -6.34 14.74
C GLU A 180 -0.04 -6.32 13.21
N TYR A 181 -0.03 -7.51 12.60
CA TYR A 181 0.04 -7.70 11.15
C TYR A 181 1.20 -6.97 10.46
N TYR A 182 2.20 -6.51 11.22
CA TYR A 182 3.32 -5.70 10.70
C TYR A 182 2.90 -4.43 9.98
N ARG A 183 1.71 -3.87 10.31
CA ARG A 183 1.15 -2.68 9.63
C ARG A 183 2.06 -1.45 9.65
N ASP A 184 2.95 -1.37 10.64
CA ASP A 184 3.91 -0.27 10.82
C ASP A 184 5.35 -0.65 10.44
N ALA A 185 5.52 -1.74 9.68
CA ALA A 185 6.84 -2.26 9.31
C ALA A 185 7.27 -1.80 7.92
N LEU A 186 8.47 -1.22 7.83
CA LEU A 186 9.16 -0.92 6.58
C LEU A 186 10.42 -1.78 6.47
N VAL A 187 10.69 -2.25 5.26
CA VAL A 187 11.83 -3.10 4.95
C VAL A 187 12.78 -2.40 3.98
N TYR A 188 14.07 -2.52 4.23
CA TYR A 188 15.12 -2.15 3.30
C TYR A 188 16.13 -3.29 3.19
N VAL A 189 16.65 -3.54 1.98
CA VAL A 189 17.72 -4.51 1.75
C VAL A 189 18.95 -3.80 1.19
N GLY A 190 20.07 -3.94 1.90
CA GLY A 190 21.33 -3.34 1.48
C GLY A 190 22.45 -3.51 2.50
N LYS A 191 23.57 -2.83 2.26
CA LYS A 191 24.78 -2.95 3.11
C LYS A 191 24.60 -2.34 4.49
N GLU A 192 23.86 -1.24 4.59
CA GLU A 192 23.73 -0.46 5.81
C GLU A 192 22.28 -0.11 6.10
N ASN A 193 21.94 -0.02 7.39
CA ASN A 193 20.61 0.39 7.83
C ASN A 193 20.36 1.88 7.48
N PRO A 194 19.36 2.22 6.65
CA PRO A 194 19.05 3.60 6.29
C PRO A 194 18.19 4.30 7.36
N PHE A 195 17.54 3.55 8.22
CA PHE A 195 16.56 4.06 9.18
C PHE A 195 17.23 4.80 10.33
N SER A 196 16.57 5.88 10.76
CA SER A 196 16.94 6.61 11.96
C SER A 196 16.70 5.76 13.23
N LYS A 197 17.17 6.23 14.38
CA LYS A 197 16.87 5.64 15.68
C LYS A 197 15.72 6.36 16.39
N GLU A 198 14.94 7.15 15.67
CA GLU A 198 13.86 7.97 16.21
C GLU A 198 12.51 7.32 15.95
N ARG A 199 11.62 7.41 16.95
CA ARG A 199 10.23 6.97 16.81
C ARG A 199 9.45 7.99 15.99
N LEU A 200 8.69 7.54 14.99
CA LEU A 200 7.79 8.43 14.28
C LEU A 200 6.64 8.87 15.20
N LYS A 201 6.15 10.08 14.95
CA LYS A 201 5.06 10.69 15.71
C LYS A 201 3.77 10.50 14.91
N PRO A 202 2.72 9.92 15.52
CA PRO A 202 1.41 9.93 14.89
C PRO A 202 0.87 11.36 14.90
N ILE A 203 0.22 11.76 13.80
CA ILE A 203 -0.32 13.11 13.66
C ILE A 203 -1.65 13.19 14.41
N ALA A 204 -1.69 13.86 15.57
CA ALA A 204 -2.91 14.06 16.34
C ALA A 204 -3.59 15.37 15.94
N TRP A 205 -4.58 15.29 15.06
CA TRP A 205 -5.23 16.46 14.47
C TRP A 205 -6.11 17.21 15.48
N LYS A 206 -5.88 18.52 15.60
CA LYS A 206 -6.77 19.42 16.34
C LYS A 206 -7.58 20.28 15.37
N LYS A 207 -8.91 20.22 15.45
CA LYS A 207 -9.79 21.09 14.67
C LYS A 207 -9.52 22.57 14.98
N ILE A 208 -9.46 23.40 13.95
CA ILE A 208 -9.23 24.85 14.03
C ILE A 208 -10.30 25.61 13.23
N ALA A 209 -10.40 26.93 13.43
CA ALA A 209 -11.31 27.75 12.64
C ALA A 209 -10.78 27.90 11.20
N LYS A 210 -11.69 28.02 10.23
CA LYS A 210 -11.34 28.15 8.80
C LYS A 210 -10.38 29.33 8.53
N LYS A 211 -10.53 30.42 9.28
CA LYS A 211 -9.67 31.61 9.18
C LYS A 211 -8.22 31.37 9.61
N ASP A 212 -7.97 30.30 10.36
CA ASP A 212 -6.63 29.94 10.85
C ASP A 212 -5.91 28.98 9.88
N TYR A 213 -6.60 28.47 8.86
CA TYR A 213 -5.99 27.69 7.78
C TYR A 213 -5.23 28.63 6.82
N PRO A 214 -3.97 28.35 6.44
CA PRO A 214 -3.18 29.24 5.62
C PRO A 214 -3.83 29.58 4.28
N SER A 215 -3.87 30.87 3.94
CA SER A 215 -4.33 31.35 2.64
C SER A 215 -3.24 31.11 1.58
N LYS A 216 -3.11 29.85 1.14
CA LYS A 216 -2.24 29.45 0.03
C LYS A 216 -3.13 29.18 -1.19
N THR A 217 -2.86 29.89 -2.28
CA THR A 217 -3.51 29.61 -3.57
C THR A 217 -3.18 28.19 -4.03
N MET A 218 -4.22 27.43 -4.31
CA MET A 218 -4.14 26.05 -4.80
C MET A 218 -3.67 26.02 -6.26
N LYS A 219 -3.00 24.94 -6.67
CA LYS A 219 -2.64 24.70 -8.07
C LYS A 219 -3.89 24.61 -8.96
N ASN A 220 -3.74 24.82 -10.26
CA ASN A 220 -4.89 24.79 -11.17
C ASN A 220 -5.46 23.37 -11.33
N GLU A 221 -4.60 22.36 -11.43
CA GLU A 221 -4.97 20.94 -11.48
C GLU A 221 -5.85 20.52 -10.29
N ASP A 222 -5.40 20.79 -9.06
CA ASP A 222 -6.13 20.54 -7.82
C ASP A 222 -7.49 21.28 -7.80
N ARG A 223 -7.53 22.52 -8.31
CA ARG A 223 -8.79 23.29 -8.39
C ARG A 223 -9.79 22.68 -9.36
N VAL A 224 -9.32 22.14 -10.48
CA VAL A 224 -10.17 21.44 -11.44
C VAL A 224 -10.73 20.17 -10.82
N LEU A 225 -9.89 19.39 -10.13
CA LEU A 225 -10.29 18.16 -9.46
C LEU A 225 -11.36 18.41 -8.38
N LEU A 226 -11.25 19.54 -7.66
CA LEU A 226 -12.15 19.89 -6.57
C LEU A 226 -13.36 20.73 -7.00
N LYS A 227 -13.60 20.93 -8.30
CA LYS A 227 -14.65 21.83 -8.83
C LYS A 227 -16.04 21.59 -8.24
N ASN A 228 -16.39 20.33 -7.97
CA ASN A 228 -17.71 19.94 -7.46
C ASN A 228 -17.71 19.68 -5.94
N THR A 229 -16.71 20.17 -5.22
CA THR A 229 -16.56 19.97 -3.77
C THR A 229 -16.75 21.27 -2.99
N VAL A 230 -17.01 21.14 -1.70
CA VAL A 230 -17.07 22.27 -0.76
C VAL A 230 -16.04 22.10 0.36
N ALA A 231 -15.39 23.20 0.75
CA ALA A 231 -14.40 23.19 1.83
C ALA A 231 -15.06 22.86 3.18
N GLY A 232 -14.61 21.76 3.79
CA GLY A 232 -15.08 21.18 5.04
C GLY A 232 -14.33 21.70 6.27
N ASN A 233 -13.99 20.78 7.17
CA ASN A 233 -13.27 21.09 8.40
C ASN A 233 -11.79 21.40 8.12
N THR A 234 -11.18 22.12 9.06
CA THR A 234 -9.76 22.46 9.03
C THR A 234 -9.09 22.01 10.31
N TYR A 235 -7.86 21.51 10.20
CA TYR A 235 -7.12 20.91 11.30
C TYR A 235 -5.69 21.43 11.36
N LEU A 236 -5.10 21.32 12.54
CA LEU A 236 -3.72 21.70 12.84
C LEU A 236 -3.06 20.63 13.70
N PHE A 237 -1.83 20.30 13.35
CA PHE A 237 -0.89 19.59 14.20
C PHE A 237 0.44 20.35 14.22
N LYS A 238 1.12 20.37 15.37
CA LYS A 238 2.36 21.13 15.55
C LYS A 238 3.48 20.25 16.09
N THR A 239 4.68 20.49 15.58
CA THR A 239 5.94 20.01 16.15
C THR A 239 6.89 21.20 16.34
N ASP A 240 8.05 20.96 16.94
CA ASP A 240 9.10 21.98 17.08
C ASP A 240 9.69 22.43 15.72
N SER A 241 9.47 21.63 14.67
CA SER A 241 10.03 21.88 13.33
C SER A 241 8.97 22.37 12.35
N TYR A 242 7.73 21.87 12.43
CA TYR A 242 6.72 22.12 11.40
C TYR A 242 5.30 22.32 11.99
N ASN A 243 4.51 23.11 11.27
CA ASN A 243 3.06 23.20 11.45
C ASN A 243 2.37 22.50 10.27
N TYR A 244 1.50 21.55 10.56
CA TYR A 244 0.76 20.76 9.59
C TYR A 244 -0.69 21.24 9.58
N PHE A 245 -1.16 21.70 8.43
CA PHE A 245 -2.53 22.15 8.24
C PHE A 245 -3.24 21.21 7.27
N LEU A 246 -4.46 20.79 7.61
CA LEU A 246 -5.26 19.93 6.76
C LEU A 246 -6.63 20.57 6.53
N GLN A 247 -7.13 20.51 5.31
CA GLN A 247 -8.49 20.94 4.97
C GLN A 247 -9.21 19.82 4.23
N ASP A 248 -10.40 19.47 4.71
CA ASP A 248 -11.28 18.55 4.02
C ASP A 248 -11.99 19.25 2.85
N TYR A 249 -12.29 18.48 1.81
CA TYR A 249 -13.17 18.83 0.72
C TYR A 249 -14.25 17.76 0.61
N LEU A 250 -15.50 18.20 0.69
CA LEU A 250 -16.67 17.32 0.71
C LEU A 250 -17.35 17.33 -0.66
N ASP A 251 -17.82 16.17 -1.11
CA ASP A 251 -18.70 16.08 -2.28
C ASP A 251 -20.13 16.61 -1.98
N ASP A 252 -21.01 16.46 -2.95
CA ASP A 252 -22.43 16.81 -2.85
C ASP A 252 -23.19 16.00 -1.77
N HIS A 253 -22.74 14.78 -1.47
CA HIS A 253 -23.27 13.89 -0.44
C HIS A 253 -22.67 14.14 0.95
N LYS A 254 -21.78 15.13 1.10
CA LYS A 254 -21.06 15.46 2.35
C LYS A 254 -20.07 14.37 2.79
N ILE A 255 -19.60 13.55 1.85
CA ILE A 255 -18.56 12.56 2.06
C ILE A 255 -17.20 13.23 1.77
N ILE A 256 -16.16 12.83 2.49
CA ILE A 256 -14.79 13.34 2.30
C ILE A 256 -14.28 12.90 0.93
N TYR A 257 -14.28 13.82 -0.04
CA TYR A 257 -13.74 13.59 -1.37
C TYR A 257 -12.22 13.74 -1.41
N ALA A 258 -11.70 14.75 -0.73
CA ALA A 258 -10.26 14.97 -0.68
C ALA A 258 -9.82 15.67 0.59
N ARG A 259 -8.51 15.61 0.87
CA ARG A 259 -7.84 16.40 1.90
C ARG A 259 -6.62 17.11 1.34
N ARG A 260 -6.53 18.42 1.58
CA ARG A 260 -5.35 19.22 1.23
C ARG A 260 -4.47 19.44 2.43
N LEU A 261 -3.25 18.90 2.37
CA LEU A 261 -2.21 19.05 3.36
C LEU A 261 -1.28 20.21 2.98
N LEU A 262 -1.02 21.09 3.93
CA LEU A 262 0.04 22.08 3.88
C LEU A 262 0.99 21.84 5.05
N VAL A 263 2.28 21.71 4.78
CA VAL A 263 3.31 21.64 5.83
C VAL A 263 4.15 22.90 5.77
N ALA A 264 4.16 23.66 6.86
CA ALA A 264 4.89 24.90 7.00
C ALA A 264 6.05 24.76 7.99
N ASP A 265 7.17 25.39 7.69
CA ASP A 265 8.25 25.57 8.67
C ASP A 265 7.73 26.35 9.89
N SER A 266 7.98 25.81 11.09
CA SER A 266 7.42 26.38 12.34
C SER A 266 7.97 27.77 12.69
N LYS A 267 9.16 28.13 12.21
CA LYS A 267 9.85 29.38 12.54
C LYS A 267 9.59 30.48 11.52
N THR A 268 9.62 30.12 10.24
CA THR A 268 9.51 31.06 9.12
C THR A 268 8.10 31.13 8.53
N ALA A 269 7.22 30.18 8.89
CA ALA A 269 5.88 30.00 8.34
C ALA A 269 5.85 29.73 6.81
N ALA A 270 6.99 29.48 6.19
CA ALA A 270 7.07 29.13 4.78
C ALA A 270 6.43 27.76 4.53
N ILE A 271 5.51 27.67 3.57
CA ILE A 271 4.95 26.39 3.11
C ILE A 271 6.03 25.63 2.34
N ILE A 272 6.35 24.42 2.80
CA ILE A 272 7.34 23.51 2.21
C ILE A 272 6.64 22.48 1.33
N ILE A 273 5.60 21.83 1.87
CA ILE A 273 4.82 20.80 1.18
C ILE A 273 3.39 21.30 0.96
N GLU A 274 2.87 21.03 -0.23
CA GLU A 274 1.47 21.14 -0.58
C GLU A 274 1.06 19.85 -1.31
N LYS A 275 0.10 19.12 -0.73
CA LYS A 275 -0.41 17.86 -1.28
C LYS A 275 -1.93 17.85 -1.25
N LEU A 276 -2.51 17.26 -2.29
CA LEU A 276 -3.93 16.92 -2.34
C LEU A 276 -4.06 15.40 -2.37
N TYR A 277 -4.80 14.85 -1.42
CA TYR A 277 -5.12 13.43 -1.32
C TYR A 277 -6.61 13.28 -1.61
N SER A 278 -6.96 12.83 -2.81
CA SER A 278 -8.34 12.72 -3.30
C SER A 278 -8.75 11.28 -3.52
N GLN A 279 -10.06 11.05 -3.56
CA GLN A 279 -10.60 9.79 -4.06
C GLN A 279 -10.26 9.60 -5.55
N SER A 280 -9.91 8.37 -5.92
CA SER A 280 -9.82 7.90 -7.30
C SER A 280 -10.31 6.46 -7.36
N GLU A 281 -10.27 5.84 -8.53
CA GLU A 281 -10.43 4.40 -8.61
C GLU A 281 -9.38 3.70 -7.72
N GLY A 282 -9.86 2.88 -6.79
CA GLY A 282 -9.02 2.17 -5.83
C GLY A 282 -8.31 3.01 -4.78
N THR A 283 -8.58 4.31 -4.65
CA THR A 283 -7.97 5.11 -3.57
C THR A 283 -8.98 5.98 -2.84
N SER A 284 -8.78 6.17 -1.53
CA SER A 284 -9.62 7.04 -0.72
C SER A 284 -8.84 7.73 0.40
N PRO A 285 -9.25 8.93 0.85
CA PRO A 285 -8.65 9.56 2.03
C PRO A 285 -8.77 8.68 3.29
N ALA A 286 -7.64 8.30 3.89
CA ALA A 286 -7.61 7.49 5.10
C ALA A 286 -8.20 8.25 6.32
N PRO A 287 -8.99 7.66 7.22
CA PRO A 287 -9.52 8.32 8.42
C PRO A 287 -8.45 9.06 9.21
N LEU A 288 -8.81 10.21 9.80
CA LEU A 288 -7.87 10.94 10.65
C LEU A 288 -7.52 10.08 11.87
N ASN A 289 -6.25 10.13 12.30
CA ASN A 289 -5.82 9.43 13.50
C ASN A 289 -6.74 9.74 14.68
N TYR A 290 -7.10 8.70 15.41
CA TYR A 290 -7.93 8.78 16.62
C TYR A 290 -9.39 9.20 16.42
N GLU A 291 -9.86 9.29 15.17
CA GLU A 291 -11.27 9.54 14.87
C GLU A 291 -12.13 8.29 15.10
N ASP A 292 -11.66 7.13 14.62
CA ASP A 292 -12.40 5.86 14.63
C ASP A 292 -11.85 4.80 15.60
N GLY A 293 -10.93 5.18 16.50
CA GLY A 293 -10.32 4.24 17.46
C GLY A 293 -8.92 4.62 17.90
N PRO A 294 -8.15 3.71 18.53
CA PRO A 294 -6.80 4.00 19.00
C PRO A 294 -5.73 3.97 17.88
N ASP A 295 -6.10 3.59 16.67
CA ASP A 295 -5.17 3.38 15.57
C ASP A 295 -4.72 4.70 14.92
N ALA A 296 -3.50 4.66 14.37
CA ALA A 296 -2.87 5.79 13.71
C ALA A 296 -2.42 5.38 12.30
N ASN A 297 -2.93 6.10 11.31
CA ASN A 297 -2.63 5.99 9.89
C ASN A 297 -1.60 7.05 9.46
N GLN A 298 -1.74 8.30 9.92
CA GLN A 298 -0.87 9.41 9.52
C GLN A 298 0.34 9.54 10.44
N TRP A 299 1.53 9.59 9.85
CA TRP A 299 2.80 9.65 10.58
C TRP A 299 3.70 10.77 10.07
N THR A 300 4.54 11.29 10.97
CA THR A 300 5.60 12.22 10.63
C THR A 300 6.82 12.08 11.53
N GLY A 301 7.99 12.49 11.06
CA GLY A 301 9.23 12.55 11.85
C GLY A 301 10.46 12.14 11.04
N LYS A 302 11.57 11.91 11.74
CA LYS A 302 12.83 11.52 11.12
C LYS A 302 12.83 10.01 10.83
N LEU A 303 12.54 9.60 9.60
CA LEU A 303 12.54 8.19 9.22
C LEU A 303 13.93 7.68 8.82
N PHE A 304 14.71 8.48 8.08
CA PHE A 304 16.04 8.11 7.60
C PHE A 304 17.14 8.91 8.29
N LYS A 305 18.34 8.34 8.39
CA LYS A 305 19.51 9.02 8.96
C LYS A 305 19.86 10.29 8.17
N ASP A 306 19.90 10.16 6.84
CA ASP A 306 20.51 11.17 5.95
C ASP A 306 19.50 11.93 5.09
N LYS A 307 18.19 11.77 5.34
CA LYS A 307 17.13 12.55 4.67
C LYS A 307 16.36 13.46 5.64
N PRO A 308 15.71 14.53 5.16
CA PRO A 308 14.78 15.33 5.96
C PRO A 308 13.66 14.49 6.62
N GLN A 309 12.87 15.13 7.49
CA GLN A 309 11.70 14.49 8.08
C GLN A 309 10.68 14.14 7.00
N VAL A 310 9.80 13.18 7.30
CA VAL A 310 8.80 12.67 6.36
C VAL A 310 7.37 12.91 6.85
N VAL A 311 6.40 12.81 5.95
CA VAL A 311 4.96 12.82 6.24
C VAL A 311 4.24 11.86 5.29
N PHE A 312 3.36 11.00 5.80
CA PHE A 312 2.64 9.99 5.00
C PHE A 312 1.40 9.43 5.71
N GLY A 313 0.66 8.55 5.02
CA GLY A 313 -0.49 7.81 5.57
C GLY A 313 -1.86 8.46 5.36
N PHE A 314 -2.01 9.25 4.30
CA PHE A 314 -3.21 10.05 4.02
C PHE A 314 -4.20 9.40 3.07
N LEU A 315 -3.80 8.32 2.37
CA LEU A 315 -4.63 7.55 1.45
C LEU A 315 -4.67 6.09 1.89
N TYR A 316 -5.82 5.46 1.70
CA TYR A 316 -5.94 4.02 1.51
C TYR A 316 -5.90 3.72 0.03
N GLU A 317 -5.14 2.70 -0.32
CA GLU A 317 -4.89 2.29 -1.70
C GLU A 317 -5.24 0.80 -1.82
N SER A 318 -6.29 0.52 -2.58
CA SER A 318 -6.60 -0.81 -3.12
C SER A 318 -5.81 -1.06 -4.40
N PHE A 319 -5.56 0.00 -5.18
CA PHE A 319 -4.68 0.02 -6.35
C PHE A 319 -3.57 1.04 -6.11
N GLY A 320 -2.33 0.65 -6.38
CA GLY A 320 -1.15 1.47 -6.12
C GLY A 320 -0.39 1.05 -4.86
N CYS A 321 0.69 1.77 -4.59
CA CYS A 321 1.50 1.58 -3.40
C CYS A 321 1.66 2.89 -2.63
N PRO A 322 1.54 2.87 -1.28
CA PRO A 322 1.62 4.06 -0.47
C PRO A 322 2.92 4.85 -0.69
N GLY A 323 2.80 6.17 -0.72
CA GLY A 323 3.93 7.10 -0.83
C GLY A 323 4.37 7.70 0.52
N ILE A 324 5.67 7.97 0.64
CA ILE A 324 6.29 8.71 1.74
C ILE A 324 6.89 10.02 1.23
N SER A 325 6.31 11.14 1.66
CA SER A 325 6.77 12.48 1.27
C SER A 325 7.95 12.93 2.13
N ILE A 326 9.05 13.35 1.51
CA ILE A 326 10.15 14.04 2.19
C ILE A 326 9.77 15.52 2.38
N ILE A 327 9.84 16.03 3.62
CA ILE A 327 9.51 17.41 3.97
C ILE A 327 10.71 18.33 3.65
N ASP A 328 10.91 18.60 2.37
CA ASP A 328 11.85 19.59 1.89
C ASP A 328 11.37 20.23 0.56
N LYS A 329 12.23 21.06 -0.05
CA LYS A 329 11.91 21.75 -1.30
C LYS A 329 12.01 20.86 -2.54
N SER A 330 12.56 19.65 -2.42
CA SER A 330 12.67 18.72 -3.55
C SER A 330 11.32 18.13 -3.95
N ASN A 331 10.36 18.09 -3.01
CA ASN A 331 9.10 17.34 -3.14
C ASN A 331 9.33 15.86 -3.51
N GLU A 332 10.45 15.27 -3.06
CA GLU A 332 10.73 13.85 -3.24
C GLU A 332 9.65 13.00 -2.57
N GLU A 333 9.14 12.02 -3.32
CA GLU A 333 8.28 10.95 -2.85
C GLU A 333 9.03 9.63 -2.93
N ILE A 334 8.93 8.83 -1.87
CA ILE A 334 9.42 7.45 -1.85
C ILE A 334 8.19 6.54 -1.83
N TYR A 335 7.93 5.86 -2.95
CA TYR A 335 6.85 4.89 -3.04
C TYR A 335 7.32 3.54 -2.49
N LEU A 336 6.42 2.87 -1.76
CA LEU A 336 6.68 1.51 -1.32
C LEU A 336 6.62 0.55 -2.52
N GLN A 337 7.49 -0.44 -2.50
CA GLN A 337 7.49 -1.60 -3.37
C GLN A 337 6.57 -2.64 -2.72
N CYS A 338 5.28 -2.55 -3.02
CA CYS A 338 4.22 -3.30 -2.35
C CYS A 338 3.73 -4.53 -3.13
N ASP A 339 4.39 -4.91 -4.22
CA ASP A 339 4.00 -6.02 -5.10
C ASP A 339 2.57 -5.82 -5.64
N ASN A 340 2.28 -4.61 -6.12
CA ASN A 340 0.97 -4.27 -6.67
C ASN A 340 0.82 -4.90 -8.06
N ARG A 341 -0.10 -5.87 -8.17
CA ARG A 341 -0.37 -6.66 -9.39
C ARG A 341 -1.68 -6.31 -10.09
N HIS A 342 -2.29 -5.19 -9.69
CA HIS A 342 -3.51 -4.66 -10.30
C HIS A 342 -3.26 -3.85 -11.56
#